data_AF-A0A8T4L328-F1
#
_entry.id   AF-A0A8T4L328-F1
#
_cell.length_a   1.000
_cell.length_b   1.000
_cell.length_c   1.000
_cell.angle_alpha   90.00
_cell.angle_beta   90.00
_cell.angle_gamma   90.00
#
_symmetry.space_group_name_H-M   'P 1'
#
loop_
_entity.id
_entity.type
_entity.pdbx_description
1 polymer ?
#
loop_
_entity_poly.entity_id
_entity_poly.type
_entity_poly.pdbx_seq_one_letter_code
_entity_poly.pdbx_strand_id
1 'polypeptide(L)'
;MVLVRSIQAYFENIVTSIIFVLMGVFGFFFILLSDFYLSSGNVFLEYGFWNSPLLDVVVSLALIFISLAFFCVFCAAVIFAVRADLTKVKFLHYVTEKLPRFSMELFEFYFLLFVAELVIGSVLLSLGVPNVVVALVLLVLNAVLVFVPQSIVVDELSWVDAVGFNLNFVATNPGTTLWVWLAGIIMVGALPFIELFFDRFDFAGRFVSLFVALLIVVPLYETMKTVAFMTKFGLVKESMNARKDAR
;
A
#
# COMPACT_ATOMS: atom_id res chain seq x y z
N MET A 1 -9.96 19.56 -2.88
CA MET A 1 -8.92 19.80 -3.91
C MET A 1 -7.93 18.64 -4.00
N VAL A 2 -7.37 18.15 -2.89
CA VAL A 2 -6.46 16.96 -2.88
C VAL A 2 -7.11 15.74 -3.52
N LEU A 3 -8.33 15.35 -3.11
CA LEU A 3 -9.05 14.21 -3.68
C LEU A 3 -9.15 14.22 -5.21
N VAL A 4 -9.65 15.33 -5.77
CA VAL A 4 -9.84 15.48 -7.22
C VAL A 4 -8.50 15.36 -7.95
N ARG A 5 -7.44 15.96 -7.40
CA ARG A 5 -6.10 15.88 -7.97
C ARG A 5 -5.53 14.46 -7.88
N SER A 6 -5.78 13.74 -6.80
CA SER A 6 -5.36 12.35 -6.64
C SER A 6 -6.06 11.42 -7.64
N ILE A 7 -7.37 11.60 -7.83
CA ILE A 7 -8.12 10.84 -8.84
C ILE A 7 -7.59 11.16 -10.26
N GLN A 8 -7.37 12.44 -10.56
CA GLN A 8 -6.79 12.85 -11.85
C GLN A 8 -5.40 12.23 -12.06
N ALA A 9 -4.51 12.33 -11.07
CA ALA A 9 -3.17 11.76 -11.15
C ALA A 9 -3.20 10.23 -11.32
N TYR A 10 -4.15 9.55 -10.68
CA TYR A 10 -4.35 8.10 -10.85
C TYR A 10 -4.73 7.76 -12.29
N PHE A 11 -5.68 8.48 -12.88
CA PHE A 11 -6.08 8.25 -14.28
C PHE A 11 -4.99 8.64 -15.29
N GLU A 12 -4.21 9.68 -15.00
CA GLU A 12 -3.03 10.06 -15.80
C GLU A 12 -1.96 8.95 -15.74
N ASN A 13 -1.88 8.21 -14.63
CA ASN A 13 -0.90 7.12 -14.40
C ASN A 13 -1.55 5.72 -14.37
N ILE A 14 -2.68 5.53 -15.06
CA ILE A 14 -3.44 4.27 -15.00
C ILE A 14 -2.64 3.09 -15.56
N VAL A 15 -1.82 3.33 -16.60
CA VAL A 15 -0.99 2.29 -17.22
C VAL A 15 -0.01 1.70 -16.22
N THR A 16 0.63 2.56 -15.41
CA THR A 16 1.51 2.10 -14.33
C THR A 16 0.70 1.44 -13.21
N SER A 17 -0.50 1.93 -12.91
CA SER A 17 -1.35 1.33 -11.86
C SER A 17 -1.84 -0.08 -12.21
N ILE A 18 -2.06 -0.39 -13.49
CA ILE A 18 -2.50 -1.70 -13.97
C ILE A 18 -1.49 -2.82 -13.64
N ILE A 19 -0.20 -2.51 -13.41
CA ILE A 19 0.80 -3.52 -13.05
C ILE A 19 0.43 -4.27 -11.75
N PHE A 20 -0.31 -3.62 -10.83
CA PHE A 20 -0.79 -4.27 -9.61
C PHE A 20 -1.73 -5.45 -9.88
N VAL A 21 -2.38 -5.52 -11.05
CA VAL A 21 -3.20 -6.68 -11.44
C VAL A 21 -2.36 -7.96 -11.51
N LEU A 22 -1.06 -7.85 -11.81
CA LEU A 22 -0.14 -8.99 -11.79
C LEU A 22 -0.03 -9.62 -10.38
N MET A 23 -0.31 -8.86 -9.31
CA MET A 23 -0.37 -9.40 -7.96
C MET A 23 -1.50 -10.42 -7.77
N GLY A 24 -2.54 -10.38 -8.63
CA GLY A 24 -3.65 -11.34 -8.59
C GLY A 24 -3.20 -12.79 -8.77
N VAL A 25 -2.07 -13.02 -9.45
CA VAL A 25 -1.45 -14.36 -9.58
C VAL A 25 -1.10 -14.95 -8.22
N PHE A 26 -0.61 -14.13 -7.28
CA PHE A 26 -0.31 -14.60 -5.93
C PHE A 26 -1.57 -14.96 -5.16
N GLY A 27 -2.66 -14.23 -5.35
CA GLY A 27 -3.97 -14.58 -4.76
C GLY A 27 -4.42 -16.00 -5.13
N PHE A 28 -4.17 -16.43 -6.37
CA PHE A 28 -4.43 -17.81 -6.79
C PHE A 28 -3.54 -18.82 -6.05
N PHE A 29 -2.23 -18.55 -5.96
CA PHE A 29 -1.31 -19.45 -5.24
C PHE A 29 -1.59 -19.52 -3.74
N PHE A 30 -1.97 -18.41 -3.11
CA PHE A 30 -2.31 -18.39 -1.67
C PHE A 30 -3.53 -19.25 -1.36
N ILE A 31 -4.55 -19.30 -2.24
CA ILE A 31 -5.74 -20.15 -2.02
C ILE A 31 -5.39 -21.66 -2.04
N LEU A 32 -4.29 -22.05 -2.69
CA LEU A 32 -3.84 -23.44 -2.70
C LEU A 32 -3.20 -23.85 -1.38
N LEU A 33 -2.86 -22.90 -0.51
CA LEU A 33 -2.26 -23.12 0.79
C LEU A 33 -3.34 -23.05 1.88
N SER A 34 -3.37 -24.04 2.78
CA SER A 34 -4.40 -24.14 3.82
C SER A 34 -4.35 -23.02 4.86
N ASP A 35 -3.18 -22.41 5.05
CA ASP A 35 -2.96 -21.37 6.06
C ASP A 35 -3.39 -19.97 5.60
N PHE A 36 -3.89 -19.84 4.37
CA PHE A 36 -4.34 -18.58 3.82
C PHE A 36 -5.81 -18.61 3.44
N TYR A 37 -6.46 -17.47 3.63
CA TYR A 37 -7.79 -17.25 3.09
C TYR A 37 -7.89 -15.88 2.42
N LEU A 38 -8.66 -15.85 1.33
CA LEU A 38 -9.01 -14.62 0.63
C LEU A 38 -10.31 -14.06 1.21
N SER A 39 -10.29 -12.79 1.61
CA SER A 39 -11.48 -12.08 2.07
C SER A 39 -11.33 -10.59 1.86
N SER A 40 -12.40 -9.93 1.44
CA SER A 40 -12.53 -8.46 1.41
C SER A 40 -11.36 -7.77 0.70
N GLY A 41 -11.00 -8.32 -0.46
CA GLY A 41 -9.89 -7.86 -1.29
C GLY A 41 -8.49 -7.99 -0.70
N ASN A 42 -8.32 -8.79 0.35
CA ASN A 42 -7.05 -9.07 1.00
C ASN A 42 -6.77 -10.57 1.09
N VAL A 43 -5.49 -10.91 1.29
CA VAL A 43 -5.03 -12.26 1.61
C VAL A 43 -4.58 -12.26 3.06
N PHE A 44 -5.18 -13.13 3.86
CA PHE A 44 -4.86 -13.24 5.28
C PHE A 44 -4.11 -14.53 5.55
N LEU A 45 -3.08 -14.43 6.40
CA LEU A 45 -2.38 -15.58 6.97
C LEU A 45 -3.02 -15.92 8.32
N GLU A 46 -3.35 -17.19 8.54
CA GLU A 46 -3.84 -17.65 9.83
C GLU A 46 -2.71 -17.65 10.87
N TYR A 47 -2.99 -17.13 12.08
CA TYR A 47 -2.01 -17.10 13.17
C TYR A 47 -1.52 -18.49 13.62
N GLY A 48 -2.27 -19.54 13.28
CA GLY A 48 -1.94 -20.94 13.55
C GLY A 48 -0.92 -21.55 12.58
N PHE A 49 -0.44 -20.84 11.56
CA PHE A 49 0.43 -21.41 10.51
C PHE A 49 1.71 -22.04 11.05
N TRP A 50 2.19 -21.61 12.23
CA TRP A 50 3.34 -22.23 12.90
C TRP A 50 3.13 -23.70 13.28
N ASN A 51 1.89 -24.16 13.36
CA ASN A 51 1.54 -25.55 13.65
C ASN A 51 1.46 -26.42 12.38
N SER A 52 1.54 -25.83 11.20
CA SER A 52 1.48 -26.53 9.91
C SER A 52 2.81 -27.27 9.63
N PRO A 53 2.81 -28.27 8.74
CA PRO A 53 4.03 -28.97 8.34
C PRO A 53 5.13 -27.99 7.91
N LEU A 54 6.38 -28.27 8.29
CA LEU A 54 7.52 -27.37 8.03
C LEU A 54 7.63 -26.96 6.56
N LEU A 55 7.33 -27.88 5.63
CA LEU A 55 7.36 -27.60 4.19
C LEU A 55 6.33 -26.52 3.82
N ASP A 56 5.11 -26.60 4.35
CA ASP A 56 4.02 -25.66 4.06
C ASP A 56 4.34 -24.27 4.61
N VAL A 57 4.95 -24.21 5.80
CA VAL A 57 5.45 -22.96 6.40
C VAL A 57 6.52 -22.32 5.51
N VAL A 58 7.51 -23.09 5.05
CA VAL A 58 8.59 -22.58 4.20
C VAL A 58 8.05 -22.09 2.86
N VAL A 59 7.11 -22.82 2.24
CA VAL A 59 6.47 -22.41 0.98
C VAL A 59 5.65 -21.14 1.17
N SER A 60 4.88 -21.05 2.26
CA SER A 60 4.08 -19.88 2.61
C SER A 60 4.95 -18.63 2.79
N LEU A 61 6.05 -18.74 3.54
CA LEU A 61 6.99 -17.64 3.75
C LEU A 61 7.69 -17.23 2.45
N ALA A 62 8.09 -18.19 1.61
CA ALA A 62 8.68 -17.88 0.31
C ALA A 62 7.69 -17.13 -0.59
N LEU A 63 6.41 -17.54 -0.62
CA LEU A 63 5.38 -16.89 -1.40
C LEU A 63 5.08 -15.47 -0.89
N ILE A 64 5.01 -15.27 0.43
CA ILE A 64 4.90 -13.94 1.06
C ILE A 64 6.08 -13.08 0.63
N PHE A 65 7.32 -13.56 0.76
CA PHE A 65 8.53 -12.82 0.44
C PHE A 65 8.57 -12.37 -1.03
N ILE A 66 8.26 -13.28 -1.95
CA ILE A 66 8.21 -12.96 -3.38
C ILE A 66 7.08 -11.95 -3.66
N SER A 67 5.89 -12.18 -3.11
CA SER A 67 4.76 -11.27 -3.31
C SER A 67 5.06 -9.86 -2.79
N LEU A 68 5.76 -9.76 -1.65
CA LEU A 68 6.18 -8.50 -1.06
C LEU A 68 7.20 -7.78 -1.93
N ALA A 69 8.16 -8.50 -2.52
CA ALA A 69 9.13 -7.91 -3.44
C ALA A 69 8.44 -7.28 -4.67
N PHE A 70 7.47 -7.98 -5.28
CA PHE A 70 6.67 -7.43 -6.39
C PHE A 70 5.85 -6.22 -5.94
N PHE A 71 5.18 -6.31 -4.79
CA PHE A 71 4.42 -5.20 -4.23
C PHE A 71 5.28 -3.95 -4.05
N CYS A 72 6.50 -4.09 -3.52
CA CYS A 72 7.42 -2.97 -3.32
C CYS A 72 7.85 -2.32 -4.65
N VAL A 73 8.14 -3.12 -5.68
CA VAL A 73 8.44 -2.62 -7.03
C VAL A 73 7.26 -1.83 -7.59
N PHE A 74 6.04 -2.35 -7.43
CA PHE A 74 4.84 -1.70 -7.96
C PHE A 74 4.48 -0.41 -7.21
N CYS A 75 4.62 -0.40 -5.88
CA CYS A 75 4.51 0.81 -5.08
C CYS A 75 5.53 1.86 -5.51
N ALA A 76 6.81 1.49 -5.63
CA ALA A 76 7.85 2.40 -6.09
C ALA A 76 7.52 2.99 -7.47
N ALA A 77 7.06 2.15 -8.41
CA ALA A 77 6.71 2.58 -9.76
C ALA A 77 5.55 3.58 -9.77
N VAL A 78 4.47 3.32 -9.01
CA VAL A 78 3.31 4.23 -8.93
C VAL A 78 3.68 5.55 -8.26
N ILE A 79 4.37 5.51 -7.11
CA ILE A 79 4.79 6.73 -6.40
C ILE A 79 5.73 7.55 -7.30
N PHE A 80 6.65 6.89 -8.00
CA PHE A 80 7.57 7.55 -8.91
C PHE A 80 6.86 8.18 -10.13
N ALA A 81 5.91 7.47 -10.74
CA ALA A 81 5.15 7.98 -11.88
C ALA A 81 4.35 9.23 -11.50
N VAL A 82 3.64 9.18 -10.38
CA VAL A 82 2.90 10.34 -9.85
C VAL A 82 3.85 11.49 -9.50
N ARG A 83 5.02 11.21 -8.90
CA ARG A 83 6.05 12.24 -8.61
C ARG A 83 6.52 12.91 -9.90
N ALA A 84 6.86 12.12 -10.91
CA ALA A 84 7.41 12.61 -12.17
C ALA A 84 6.42 13.54 -12.90
N ASP A 85 5.14 13.17 -12.94
CA ASP A 85 4.07 13.99 -13.51
C ASP A 85 3.90 15.32 -12.76
N LEU A 86 4.00 15.29 -11.43
CA LEU A 86 3.85 16.48 -10.60
C LEU A 86 5.05 17.43 -10.66
N THR A 87 6.26 16.93 -10.97
CA THR A 87 7.52 17.71 -10.94
C THR A 87 8.17 17.92 -12.31
N LYS A 88 7.63 17.34 -13.40
CA LYS A 88 8.18 17.40 -14.76
C LYS A 88 9.65 16.94 -14.87
N VAL A 89 10.04 15.93 -14.10
CA VAL A 89 11.40 15.37 -14.10
C VAL A 89 11.61 14.43 -15.30
N LYS A 90 12.84 14.32 -15.81
CA LYS A 90 13.19 13.38 -16.90
C LYS A 90 13.05 11.93 -16.44
N PHE A 91 11.95 11.29 -16.81
CA PHE A 91 11.52 9.96 -16.37
C PHE A 91 12.53 8.83 -16.66
N LEU A 92 13.11 8.77 -17.85
CA LEU A 92 13.82 7.57 -18.34
C LEU A 92 15.09 7.20 -17.54
N HIS A 93 15.93 8.18 -17.20
CA HIS A 93 17.20 7.92 -16.50
C HIS A 93 16.97 7.54 -15.03
N TYR A 94 15.93 8.12 -14.42
CA TYR A 94 15.60 7.85 -13.03
C TYR A 94 15.04 6.44 -12.83
N VAL A 95 14.19 5.97 -13.74
CA VAL A 95 13.54 4.65 -13.62
C VAL A 95 14.57 3.52 -13.61
N THR A 96 15.57 3.54 -14.48
CA THR A 96 16.53 2.44 -14.60
C THR A 96 17.49 2.34 -13.42
N GLU A 97 17.85 3.46 -12.80
CA GLU A 97 18.87 3.50 -11.75
C GLU A 97 18.26 3.53 -10.34
N LYS A 98 17.15 4.23 -10.16
CA LYS A 98 16.59 4.50 -8.82
C LYS A 98 15.49 3.54 -8.42
N LEU A 99 14.72 3.00 -9.38
CA LEU A 99 13.62 2.08 -9.07
C LEU A 99 14.09 0.83 -8.30
N PRO A 100 15.20 0.15 -8.66
CA PRO A 100 15.68 -1.00 -7.89
C PRO A 100 16.07 -0.62 -6.46
N ARG A 101 16.75 0.52 -6.29
CA ARG A 101 17.13 1.03 -4.97
C ARG A 101 15.89 1.31 -4.11
N PHE A 102 14.92 2.07 -4.62
CA PHE A 102 13.70 2.36 -3.87
C PHE A 102 12.89 1.11 -3.56
N SER A 103 12.84 0.16 -4.50
CA SER A 103 12.14 -1.11 -4.28
C SER A 103 12.78 -1.91 -3.15
N MET A 104 14.11 -1.92 -3.03
CA MET A 104 14.81 -2.57 -1.92
C MET A 104 14.60 -1.86 -0.58
N GLU A 105 14.67 -0.53 -0.55
CA GLU A 105 14.39 0.26 0.67
C GLU A 105 12.94 0.04 1.15
N LEU A 106 11.98 0.00 0.24
CA LEU A 106 10.58 -0.35 0.54
C LEU A 106 10.45 -1.80 1.01
N PHE A 107 11.19 -2.72 0.40
CA PHE A 107 11.19 -4.12 0.77
C PHE A 107 11.69 -4.33 2.19
N GLU A 108 12.83 -3.75 2.54
CA GLU A 108 13.38 -3.80 3.91
C GLU A 108 12.39 -3.21 4.92
N PHE A 109 11.81 -2.04 4.60
CA PHE A 109 10.80 -1.42 5.44
C PHE A 109 9.59 -2.32 5.69
N TYR A 110 8.93 -2.79 4.62
CA TYR A 110 7.71 -3.59 4.76
C TYR A 110 8.00 -4.98 5.33
N PHE A 111 9.18 -5.56 5.08
CA PHE A 111 9.58 -6.82 5.69
C PHE A 111 9.74 -6.68 7.20
N LEU A 112 10.43 -5.63 7.66
CA LEU A 112 10.58 -5.35 9.09
C LEU A 112 9.23 -5.00 9.74
N LEU A 113 8.38 -4.25 9.04
CA LEU A 113 7.02 -3.97 9.50
C LEU A 113 6.20 -5.25 9.65
N PHE A 114 6.22 -6.14 8.65
CA PHE A 114 5.57 -7.44 8.70
C PHE A 114 6.05 -8.28 9.90
N VAL A 115 7.37 -8.37 10.11
CA VAL A 115 7.94 -9.09 11.26
C VAL A 115 7.47 -8.46 12.58
N ALA A 116 7.48 -7.13 12.68
CA ALA A 116 7.03 -6.42 13.88
C ALA A 116 5.54 -6.68 14.15
N GLU A 117 4.68 -6.61 13.14
CA GLU A 117 3.25 -6.89 13.25
C GLU A 117 2.97 -8.34 13.64
N LEU A 118 3.70 -9.28 13.06
CA LEU A 118 3.59 -10.70 13.40
C LEU A 118 3.95 -10.93 14.87
N VAL A 119 5.06 -10.34 15.35
CA VAL A 119 5.50 -10.46 16.75
C VAL A 119 4.50 -9.80 17.69
N ILE A 120 4.09 -8.55 17.42
CA ILE A 120 3.13 -7.81 18.25
C ILE A 120 1.80 -8.55 18.29
N GLY A 121 1.28 -8.97 17.13
CA GLY A 121 0.03 -9.72 17.03
C GLY A 121 0.08 -11.03 17.80
N SER A 122 1.14 -11.83 17.62
CA SER A 122 1.31 -13.10 18.31
C SER A 122 1.39 -12.93 19.83
N VAL A 123 2.17 -11.95 20.30
CA VAL A 123 2.29 -11.65 21.73
C VAL A 123 0.94 -11.24 22.33
N LEU A 124 0.22 -10.28 21.72
CA LEU A 124 -1.07 -9.83 22.23
C LEU A 124 -2.11 -10.97 22.27
N LEU A 125 -2.16 -11.81 21.23
CA LEU A 125 -3.06 -12.96 21.19
C LEU A 125 -2.71 -14.00 22.27
N SER A 126 -1.42 -14.25 22.52
CA SER A 126 -0.98 -15.16 23.60
C SER A 126 -1.36 -14.65 25.01
N LEU A 127 -1.51 -13.34 25.16
CA LEU A 127 -2.00 -12.71 26.39
C LEU A 127 -3.53 -12.72 26.52
N GLY A 128 -4.23 -13.31 25.55
CA GLY A 128 -5.70 -13.37 25.53
C GLY A 128 -6.38 -12.06 25.12
N VAL A 129 -5.66 -11.13 24.49
CA VAL A 129 -6.24 -9.89 23.98
C VAL A 129 -7.22 -10.22 22.84
N PRO A 130 -8.44 -9.66 22.83
CA PRO A 130 -9.39 -9.91 21.76
C PRO A 130 -8.87 -9.50 20.37
N ASN A 131 -9.14 -10.30 19.33
CA ASN A 131 -8.69 -10.06 17.96
C ASN A 131 -8.97 -8.64 17.45
N VAL A 132 -10.13 -8.08 17.80
CA VAL A 132 -10.51 -6.70 17.41
C VAL A 132 -9.54 -5.66 17.99
N VAL A 133 -9.11 -5.84 19.23
CA VAL A 133 -8.16 -4.92 19.88
C VAL A 133 -6.77 -5.07 19.24
N VAL A 134 -6.35 -6.30 18.94
CA VAL A 134 -5.09 -6.55 18.21
C VAL A 134 -5.11 -5.84 16.84
N ALA A 135 -6.18 -6.03 16.07
CA ALA A 135 -6.33 -5.37 14.76
C ALA A 135 -6.32 -3.84 14.87
N LEU A 136 -6.92 -3.25 15.91
CA LEU A 136 -6.86 -1.81 16.15
C LEU A 136 -5.44 -1.33 16.47
N VAL A 137 -4.67 -2.08 17.27
CA VAL A 137 -3.26 -1.74 17.56
C VAL A 137 -2.41 -1.78 16.29
N LEU A 138 -2.55 -2.84 15.49
CA LEU A 138 -1.82 -2.96 14.21
C LEU A 138 -2.25 -1.89 13.20
N LEU A 139 -3.53 -1.54 13.18
CA LEU A 139 -4.04 -0.44 12.35
C LEU A 139 -3.38 0.89 12.76
N VAL A 140 -3.34 1.20 14.06
CA VAL A 140 -2.69 2.44 14.54
C VAL A 140 -1.21 2.45 14.18
N LEU A 141 -0.50 1.33 14.33
CA LEU A 141 0.91 1.21 13.94
C LEU A 141 1.13 1.53 12.46
N ASN A 142 0.38 0.86 11.57
CA ASN A 142 0.42 1.11 10.12
C ASN A 142 0.17 2.57 9.78
N ALA A 143 -0.81 3.13 10.46
CA ALA A 143 -1.34 4.40 10.10
C ALA A 143 -0.38 5.52 10.56
N VAL A 144 0.34 5.34 11.68
CA VAL A 144 1.47 6.22 12.07
C VAL A 144 2.62 6.18 11.04
N LEU A 145 2.79 5.07 10.32
CA LEU A 145 3.85 4.86 9.33
C LEU A 145 3.39 5.08 7.88
N VAL A 146 2.22 5.69 7.68
CA VAL A 146 1.52 5.73 6.39
C VAL A 146 2.31 6.37 5.23
N PHE A 147 3.17 7.36 5.50
CA PHE A 147 3.94 8.09 4.47
C PHE A 147 5.41 7.66 4.37
N VAL A 148 5.83 6.58 5.05
CA VAL A 148 7.19 6.06 4.89
C VAL A 148 7.52 5.74 3.42
N PRO A 149 6.64 5.05 2.66
CA PRO A 149 6.91 4.77 1.25
C PRO A 149 7.12 6.01 0.40
N GLN A 150 6.30 7.04 0.64
CA GLN A 150 6.41 8.32 -0.04
C GLN A 150 7.72 9.02 0.30
N SER A 151 8.17 8.98 1.56
CA SER A 151 9.42 9.60 1.99
C SER A 151 10.64 8.91 1.37
N ILE A 152 10.60 7.57 1.21
CA ILE A 152 11.65 6.80 0.53
C ILE A 152 11.75 7.19 -0.95
N VAL A 153 10.62 7.27 -1.67
CA VAL A 153 10.64 7.45 -3.13
C VAL A 153 10.70 8.92 -3.56
N VAL A 154 10.02 9.81 -2.84
CA VAL A 154 9.93 11.25 -3.18
C VAL A 154 11.15 12.01 -2.68
N ASP A 155 11.55 11.78 -1.43
CA ASP A 155 12.69 12.47 -0.80
C ASP A 155 13.99 11.64 -0.83
N GLU A 156 13.95 10.42 -1.39
CA GLU A 156 15.12 9.56 -1.65
C GLU A 156 15.90 9.16 -0.39
N LEU A 157 15.18 9.11 0.72
CA LEU A 157 15.68 8.74 2.04
C LEU A 157 15.89 7.22 2.14
N SER A 158 16.82 6.83 3.01
CA SER A 158 16.87 5.44 3.49
C SER A 158 15.60 5.11 4.28
N TRP A 159 15.24 3.84 4.41
CA TRP A 159 14.04 3.47 5.18
C TRP A 159 14.12 3.92 6.65
N VAL A 160 15.32 3.95 7.24
CA VAL A 160 15.55 4.40 8.62
C VAL A 160 15.24 5.89 8.75
N ASP A 161 15.82 6.71 7.87
CA ASP A 161 15.59 8.16 7.87
C ASP A 161 14.14 8.50 7.50
N ALA A 162 13.56 7.71 6.60
CA ALA A 162 12.18 7.86 6.16
C ALA A 162 11.17 7.65 7.29
N VAL A 163 11.43 6.73 8.23
CA VAL A 163 10.59 6.57 9.44
C VAL A 163 10.61 7.83 10.28
N GLY A 164 11.80 8.36 10.59
CA GLY A 164 11.94 9.60 11.38
C GLY A 164 11.28 10.80 10.70
N PHE A 165 11.48 10.94 9.38
CA PHE A 165 10.86 11.98 8.58
C PHE A 165 9.33 11.84 8.57
N ASN A 166 8.80 10.63 8.35
CA ASN A 166 7.37 10.35 8.36
C ASN A 166 6.73 10.71 9.71
N LEU A 167 7.35 10.36 10.83
CA LEU A 167 6.82 10.69 12.16
C LEU A 167 6.70 12.21 12.36
N ASN A 168 7.73 12.96 11.95
CA ASN A 168 7.69 14.41 11.95
C ASN A 168 6.62 14.95 10.98
N PHE A 169 6.49 14.36 9.79
CA PHE A 169 5.45 14.74 8.82
C PHE A 169 4.05 14.57 9.40
N VAL A 170 3.75 13.41 10.01
CA VAL A 170 2.45 13.11 10.61
C VAL A 170 2.14 14.07 11.75
N ALA A 171 3.11 14.34 12.63
CA ALA A 171 2.95 15.28 13.74
C ALA A 171 2.72 16.73 13.28
N THR A 172 3.38 17.14 12.20
CA THR A 172 3.26 18.50 11.65
C THR A 172 2.07 18.68 10.71
N ASN A 173 1.51 17.60 10.16
CA ASN A 173 0.39 17.62 9.20
C ASN A 173 -0.75 16.67 9.60
N PRO A 174 -1.32 16.80 10.82
CA PRO A 174 -2.31 15.86 11.31
C PRO A 174 -3.61 15.87 10.49
N GLY A 175 -4.03 17.03 9.97
CA GLY A 175 -5.23 17.14 9.13
C GLY A 175 -5.10 16.39 7.81
N THR A 176 -3.96 16.53 7.13
CA THR A 176 -3.66 15.79 5.89
C THR A 176 -3.57 14.29 6.15
N THR A 177 -2.88 13.90 7.23
CA THR A 177 -2.73 12.50 7.62
C THR A 177 -4.09 11.85 7.94
N LEU A 178 -4.90 12.51 8.77
CA LEU A 178 -6.24 12.03 9.14
C LEU A 178 -7.13 11.87 7.91
N TRP A 179 -7.07 12.81 6.96
CA TRP A 179 -7.84 12.72 5.73
C TRP A 179 -7.43 11.52 4.88
N VAL A 180 -6.12 11.29 4.71
CA VAL A 180 -5.60 10.11 4.01
C VAL A 180 -6.07 8.83 4.69
N TRP A 181 -5.97 8.73 6.02
CA TRP A 181 -6.45 7.58 6.77
C TRP A 181 -7.94 7.32 6.56
N LEU A 182 -8.78 8.35 6.71
CA LEU A 182 -10.23 8.21 6.55
C LEU A 182 -10.58 7.75 5.14
N ALA A 183 -9.90 8.28 4.12
CA ALA A 183 -10.09 7.82 2.76
C ALA A 183 -9.66 6.35 2.57
N GLY A 184 -8.54 5.94 3.17
CA GLY A 184 -8.11 4.55 3.18
C GLY A 184 -9.15 3.62 3.82
N ILE A 185 -9.67 3.98 4.99
CA ILE A 185 -10.73 3.25 5.69
C ILE A 185 -11.98 3.13 4.83
N ILE A 186 -12.41 4.20 4.17
CA ILE A 186 -13.59 4.19 3.29
C ILE A 186 -13.34 3.29 2.07
N MET A 187 -12.18 3.37 1.43
CA MET A 187 -11.86 2.56 0.25
C MET A 187 -11.78 1.07 0.58
N VAL A 188 -11.09 0.71 1.67
CA VAL A 188 -11.01 -0.69 2.14
C VAL A 188 -12.37 -1.16 2.63
N GLY A 189 -13.10 -0.32 3.37
CA GLY A 189 -14.43 -0.62 3.89
C GLY A 189 -15.49 -0.82 2.79
N ALA A 190 -15.25 -0.35 1.57
CA ALA A 190 -16.10 -0.63 0.41
C ALA A 190 -15.94 -2.06 -0.14
N LEU A 191 -14.78 -2.70 0.07
CA LEU A 191 -14.48 -4.02 -0.50
C LEU A 191 -15.41 -5.14 -0.01
N PRO A 192 -15.78 -5.24 1.30
CA PRO A 192 -16.79 -6.21 1.75
C PRO A 192 -18.15 -6.02 1.08
N PHE A 193 -18.57 -4.79 0.79
CA PHE A 193 -19.85 -4.54 0.10
C PHE A 193 -19.79 -4.96 -1.36
N ILE A 194 -18.65 -4.76 -2.02
CA ILE A 194 -18.40 -5.26 -3.38
C ILE A 194 -18.44 -6.78 -3.37
N GLU A 195 -17.72 -7.42 -2.45
CA GLU A 195 -17.73 -8.87 -2.28
C GLU A 195 -19.15 -9.41 -2.10
N LEU A 196 -19.92 -8.85 -1.15
CA LEU A 196 -21.30 -9.26 -0.88
C LEU A 196 -22.25 -9.05 -2.07
N PHE A 197 -22.03 -8.01 -2.87
CA PHE A 197 -22.81 -7.77 -4.09
C PHE A 197 -22.54 -8.85 -5.14
N PHE A 198 -21.28 -9.24 -5.32
CA PHE A 198 -20.86 -10.22 -6.32
C PHE A 198 -20.93 -11.68 -5.85
N ASP A 199 -21.01 -11.95 -4.55
CA ASP A 199 -21.21 -13.29 -4.00
C ASP A 199 -22.56 -13.92 -4.40
N ARG A 200 -23.50 -13.10 -4.88
CA ARG A 200 -24.73 -13.58 -5.52
C ARG A 200 -24.48 -14.32 -6.85
N PHE A 201 -23.26 -14.28 -7.37
CA PHE A 201 -22.82 -14.89 -8.64
C PHE A 201 -21.75 -15.98 -8.41
N ASP A 202 -22.01 -16.96 -7.53
CA ASP A 202 -21.21 -18.18 -7.35
C ASP A 202 -19.70 -17.96 -7.09
N PHE A 203 -19.33 -17.51 -5.88
CA PHE A 203 -17.93 -17.40 -5.40
C PHE A 203 -17.02 -16.39 -6.12
N ALA A 204 -17.53 -15.63 -7.09
CA ALA A 204 -16.75 -14.58 -7.77
C ALA A 204 -16.41 -13.38 -6.87
N GLY A 205 -17.15 -13.14 -5.79
CA GLY A 205 -17.03 -11.92 -4.98
C GLY A 205 -15.66 -11.70 -4.36
N ARG A 206 -15.04 -12.76 -3.83
CA ARG A 206 -13.67 -12.70 -3.25
C ARG A 206 -12.62 -12.28 -4.27
N PHE A 207 -12.66 -12.87 -5.46
CA PHE A 207 -11.72 -12.52 -6.53
C PHE A 207 -12.01 -11.13 -7.10
N VAL A 208 -13.29 -10.79 -7.31
CA VAL A 208 -13.68 -9.46 -7.80
C VAL A 208 -13.22 -8.39 -6.80
N SER A 209 -13.44 -8.58 -5.50
CA SER A 209 -12.97 -7.65 -4.48
C SER A 209 -11.44 -7.55 -4.45
N LEU A 210 -10.71 -8.66 -4.62
CA LEU A 210 -9.24 -8.64 -4.76
C LEU A 210 -8.80 -7.84 -5.99
N PHE A 211 -9.40 -8.06 -7.16
CA PHE A 211 -9.06 -7.31 -8.36
C PHE A 211 -9.42 -5.84 -8.25
N VAL A 212 -10.53 -5.48 -7.59
CA VAL A 212 -10.86 -4.09 -7.30
C VAL A 212 -9.84 -3.48 -6.33
N ALA A 213 -9.40 -4.23 -5.32
CA ALA A 213 -8.38 -3.78 -4.41
C ALA A 213 -7.05 -3.49 -5.14
N LEU A 214 -6.62 -4.41 -5.99
CA LEU A 214 -5.37 -4.31 -6.75
C LEU A 214 -5.40 -3.25 -7.87
N LEU A 215 -6.50 -3.14 -8.61
CA LEU A 215 -6.61 -2.20 -9.74
C LEU A 215 -6.90 -0.78 -9.29
N ILE A 216 -7.73 -0.63 -8.25
CA ILE A 216 -8.30 0.67 -7.85
C ILE A 216 -7.80 1.06 -6.47
N VAL A 217 -8.12 0.31 -5.41
CA VAL A 217 -7.92 0.77 -4.03
C VAL A 217 -6.45 1.03 -3.71
N VAL A 218 -5.59 0.05 -3.91
CA VAL A 218 -4.17 0.13 -3.56
C VAL A 218 -3.45 1.22 -4.39
N PRO A 219 -3.53 1.23 -5.73
CA PRO A 219 -2.81 2.24 -6.51
C PRO A 219 -3.38 3.65 -6.31
N LEU A 220 -4.70 3.79 -6.16
CA LEU A 220 -5.32 5.08 -5.86
C LEU A 220 -4.89 5.58 -4.47
N TYR A 221 -4.80 4.69 -3.48
CA TYR A 221 -4.32 5.05 -2.15
C TYR A 221 -2.86 5.51 -2.17
N GLU A 222 -1.97 4.79 -2.87
CA GLU A 222 -0.58 5.22 -3.06
C GLU A 222 -0.48 6.57 -3.79
N THR A 223 -1.32 6.79 -4.81
CA THR A 223 -1.41 8.08 -5.52
C THR A 223 -1.88 9.19 -4.58
N MET A 224 -2.90 8.94 -3.77
CA MET A 224 -3.43 9.87 -2.79
C MET A 224 -2.39 10.28 -1.76
N LYS A 225 -1.68 9.30 -1.19
CA LYS A 225 -0.57 9.55 -0.27
C LYS A 225 0.51 10.40 -0.91
N THR A 226 0.89 10.08 -2.14
CA THR A 226 1.94 10.81 -2.88
C THR A 226 1.55 12.27 -3.14
N VAL A 227 0.33 12.51 -3.62
CA VAL A 227 -0.18 13.88 -3.82
C VAL A 227 -0.26 14.64 -2.50
N ALA A 228 -0.77 14.02 -1.44
CA ALA A 228 -0.87 14.62 -0.12
C ALA A 228 0.52 15.00 0.45
N PHE A 229 1.48 14.08 0.32
CA PHE A 229 2.86 14.27 0.74
C PHE A 229 3.55 15.41 -0.02
N MET A 230 3.42 15.43 -1.36
CA MET A 230 4.03 16.46 -2.21
C MET A 230 3.37 17.84 -2.09
N THR A 231 2.12 17.91 -1.64
CA THR A 231 1.43 19.19 -1.44
C THR A 231 2.08 20.03 -0.33
N LYS A 232 2.72 19.38 0.66
CA LYS A 232 3.48 20.06 1.74
C LYS A 232 4.64 20.92 1.20
N PHE A 233 5.29 20.48 0.13
CA PHE A 233 6.49 21.14 -0.40
C PHE A 233 6.20 22.31 -1.33
N GLY A 234 4.94 22.69 -1.55
CA GLY A 234 4.59 23.77 -2.48
C GLY A 234 4.85 23.47 -3.96
N LEU A 235 5.47 22.32 -4.29
CA LEU A 235 5.71 21.82 -5.65
C LEU A 235 4.41 21.70 -6.47
N VAL A 236 3.29 21.49 -5.77
CA VAL A 236 1.93 21.39 -6.32
C VAL A 236 1.38 22.78 -6.70
N LYS A 237 1.91 23.89 -6.15
CA LYS A 237 1.38 25.26 -6.27
C LYS A 237 1.85 26.00 -7.54
N GLU A 238 3.07 25.74 -8.05
CA GLU A 238 3.56 26.35 -9.30
C GLU A 238 2.84 25.81 -10.55
N SER A 239 2.55 24.50 -10.58
CA SER A 239 1.73 23.90 -11.65
C SER A 239 0.28 24.41 -11.68
N MET A 240 -0.23 24.99 -10.57
CA MET A 240 -1.59 25.53 -10.47
C MET A 240 -1.73 26.91 -11.14
N ASN A 241 -0.72 27.77 -11.05
CA ASN A 241 -0.78 29.09 -11.68
C ASN A 241 -0.63 28.97 -13.20
N ALA A 242 0.32 28.14 -13.66
CA ALA A 242 0.57 27.95 -15.09
C ALA A 242 -0.64 27.37 -15.88
N ARG A 243 -1.53 26.60 -15.24
CA ARG A 243 -2.77 26.08 -15.88
C ARG A 243 -3.96 27.03 -15.79
N LYS A 244 -3.97 27.94 -14.81
CA LYS A 244 -4.97 29.01 -14.72
C LYS A 244 -4.70 30.11 -15.75
N ASP A 245 -3.44 30.32 -16.10
CA ASP A 245 -3.04 31.30 -17.12
C ASP A 245 -3.15 30.75 -18.56
N ALA A 246 -3.41 29.44 -18.72
CA ALA A 246 -3.56 28.77 -20.01
C ALA A 246 -5.02 28.44 -20.38
N ARG A 247 -6.00 28.88 -19.57
CA ARG A 247 -7.44 28.79 -19.84
C ARG A 247 -8.03 30.20 -19.87
#